data_AF-A0A918QVM9-F1
#
_entry.id   AF-A0A918QVM9-F1
#
_cell.length_a   1.000
_cell.length_b   1.000
_cell.length_c   1.000
_cell.angle_alpha   90.00
_cell.angle_beta   90.00
_cell.angle_gamma   90.00
#
_symmetry.space_group_name_H-M   'P 1'
#
loop_
_entity.id
_entity.type
_entity.pdbx_description
1 polymer ?
#
loop_
_entity_poly.entity_id
_entity_poly.type
_entity_poly.pdbx_seq_one_letter_code
_entity_poly.pdbx_strand_id
1 'polypeptide(L)'
;MRFGRMSEKIGGMGAYETHVTVRCPDRTEPARLGSRAAARKLKVTHIVLTRGLMPSQPMPDRDGHRRLPPEPRTTGFDPVRVKVATVPWTAEPAGPGGGCFEHHRKLLLPGGFDRSALESLVTPCGAHLSWNARREQGEGRQERFVTQRWRGAGAAAGAGAACDAPVGDVVAAGQRILSQEREFVLYDSGPSVDDGWMKEGPDDAVGRTRLARAGVPSRATGRRDPVRERTAADPAAGGRGRRAAARALRPVAAPPPAGLPRR
;
A
#
# COMPACT_ATOMS: atom_id res chain seq x y z
N MET A 1 -2.42 -31.62 -20.11
CA MET A 1 -2.52 -30.94 -18.80
C MET A 1 -3.45 -29.76 -18.94
N ARG A 2 -4.59 -29.73 -18.22
CA ARG A 2 -5.58 -28.64 -18.31
C ARG A 2 -5.08 -27.46 -17.50
N PHE A 3 -4.77 -26.35 -18.17
CA PHE A 3 -4.54 -25.06 -17.55
C PHE A 3 -5.78 -24.68 -16.72
N GLY A 4 -5.59 -24.48 -15.41
CA GLY A 4 -6.62 -23.96 -14.54
C GLY A 4 -7.07 -22.60 -15.05
N ARG A 5 -8.38 -22.42 -15.20
CA ARG A 5 -9.03 -21.21 -15.68
C ARG A 5 -8.47 -19.99 -14.93
N MET A 6 -7.69 -19.16 -15.62
CA MET A 6 -7.37 -17.82 -15.16
C MET A 6 -8.69 -17.06 -15.10
N SER A 7 -9.27 -16.91 -13.91
CA SER A 7 -10.40 -15.99 -13.71
C SER A 7 -9.85 -14.58 -13.68
N GLU A 8 -9.46 -14.08 -14.84
CA GLU A 8 -9.42 -12.65 -15.08
C GLU A 8 -10.88 -12.20 -15.19
N LYS A 9 -11.39 -11.52 -14.16
CA LYS A 9 -12.70 -10.85 -14.24
C LYS A 9 -12.56 -9.67 -15.18
N ILE A 10 -12.73 -9.92 -16.48
CA ILE A 10 -12.86 -8.87 -17.49
C ILE A 10 -14.33 -8.40 -17.47
N GLY A 11 -14.56 -7.12 -17.16
CA GLY A 11 -15.84 -6.45 -17.36
C GLY A 11 -16.61 -6.03 -16.10
N GLY A 12 -15.98 -5.26 -15.20
CA GLY A 12 -16.67 -4.55 -14.13
C GLY A 12 -15.78 -3.46 -13.57
N MET A 13 -16.34 -2.31 -13.18
CA MET A 13 -15.64 -1.30 -12.36
C MET A 13 -14.83 -2.02 -11.27
N GLY A 14 -13.54 -1.70 -11.15
CA GLY A 14 -12.65 -2.33 -10.18
C GLY A 14 -13.31 -2.37 -8.80
N ALA A 15 -13.27 -3.54 -8.16
CA ALA A 15 -13.75 -3.64 -6.80
C ALA A 15 -12.79 -2.83 -5.92
N TYR A 16 -13.34 -2.00 -5.03
CA TYR A 16 -12.54 -1.39 -3.98
C TYR A 16 -12.35 -2.42 -2.87
N GLU A 17 -11.14 -2.50 -2.32
CA GLU A 17 -10.87 -3.23 -1.09
C GLU A 17 -10.33 -2.26 -0.04
N THR A 18 -10.82 -2.41 1.20
CA THR A 18 -10.40 -1.58 2.33
C THR A 18 -9.75 -2.48 3.36
N HIS A 19 -8.46 -2.27 3.62
CA HIS A 19 -7.71 -3.01 4.64
C HIS A 19 -7.44 -2.11 5.83
N VAL A 20 -7.88 -2.52 7.01
CA VAL A 20 -7.57 -1.81 8.26
C VAL A 20 -6.56 -2.65 9.01
N THR A 21 -5.34 -2.16 9.18
CA THR A 21 -4.34 -2.83 10.05
C THR A 21 -4.45 -2.26 11.45
N VAL A 22 -4.49 -3.14 12.45
CA VAL A 22 -4.63 -2.75 13.86
C VAL A 22 -3.36 -3.06 14.65
N ARG A 23 -3.05 -2.22 15.62
CA ARG A 23 -1.96 -2.44 16.57
C ARG A 23 -2.33 -3.58 17.50
N CYS A 24 -1.40 -4.53 17.64
CA CYS A 24 -1.42 -5.55 18.68
C CYS A 24 -0.12 -5.42 19.48
N PRO A 25 -0.14 -4.82 20.68
CA PRO A 25 1.07 -4.54 21.46
C PRO A 25 1.81 -5.79 21.93
N ASP A 26 1.12 -6.93 22.05
CA ASP A 26 1.72 -8.19 22.44
C ASP A 26 1.22 -9.37 21.58
N ARG A 27 1.81 -10.55 21.81
CA ARG A 27 1.54 -11.78 21.04
C ARG A 27 0.15 -12.38 21.28
N THR A 28 -0.54 -11.99 22.35
CA THR A 28 -1.88 -12.50 22.70
C THR A 28 -2.99 -11.68 22.05
N GLU A 29 -2.72 -10.40 21.77
CA GLU A 29 -3.69 -9.47 21.20
C GLU A 29 -4.25 -9.88 19.82
N PRO A 30 -3.51 -10.51 18.89
CA PRO A 30 -4.11 -11.02 17.65
C PRO A 30 -5.19 -12.08 17.88
N ALA A 31 -5.03 -12.95 18.88
CA ALA A 31 -6.04 -13.94 19.23
C ALA A 31 -7.29 -13.28 19.84
N ARG A 32 -7.09 -12.32 20.75
CA ARG A 32 -8.19 -11.52 21.34
C ARG A 32 -8.95 -10.72 20.28
N LEU A 33 -8.23 -10.13 19.33
CA LEU A 33 -8.80 -9.48 18.15
C LEU A 33 -9.65 -10.46 17.35
N GLY A 34 -9.14 -11.67 17.10
CA GLY A 34 -9.89 -12.74 16.43
C GLY A 34 -11.23 -13.03 17.11
N SER A 35 -11.23 -13.20 18.43
CA SER A 35 -12.48 -13.42 19.20
C SER A 35 -13.44 -12.24 19.12
N ARG A 36 -12.95 -11.00 19.24
CA ARG A 36 -13.78 -9.78 19.14
C ARG A 36 -14.37 -9.59 17.74
N ALA A 37 -13.58 -9.89 16.70
CA ALA A 37 -14.02 -9.83 15.31
C ALA A 37 -15.07 -10.90 15.00
N ALA A 38 -14.87 -12.14 15.48
CA ALA A 38 -15.84 -13.23 15.33
C ALA A 38 -17.19 -12.89 15.97
N ALA A 39 -17.21 -12.30 17.17
CA ALA A 39 -18.43 -11.82 17.82
C ALA A 39 -19.20 -10.78 16.98
N ARG A 40 -18.52 -10.10 16.07
CA ARG A 40 -19.07 -9.09 15.15
C ARG A 40 -19.22 -9.62 13.72
N LYS A 41 -19.02 -10.92 13.49
CA LYS A 41 -19.04 -11.57 12.17
C LYS A 41 -18.07 -10.94 11.16
N LEU A 42 -16.96 -10.37 11.66
CA LEU A 42 -15.88 -9.85 10.83
C LEU A 42 -14.83 -10.94 10.60
N LYS A 43 -14.38 -11.10 9.36
CA LYS A 43 -13.20 -11.91 9.05
C LYS A 43 -11.95 -11.15 9.49
N VAL A 44 -10.93 -11.87 9.95
CA VAL A 44 -9.60 -11.31 10.20
C VAL A 44 -8.60 -11.97 9.28
N THR A 45 -7.88 -11.17 8.51
CA THR A 45 -6.70 -11.60 7.78
C THR A 45 -5.47 -11.23 8.62
N HIS A 46 -4.63 -12.21 8.97
CA HIS A 46 -3.41 -11.95 9.75
C HIS A 46 -2.18 -12.36 8.96
N ILE A 47 -1.36 -11.38 8.62
CA ILE A 47 -0.08 -11.60 7.96
C ILE A 47 1.03 -11.31 8.97
N VAL A 48 1.96 -12.25 9.10
CA VAL A 48 3.21 -12.05 9.83
C VAL A 48 4.33 -12.00 8.81
N LEU A 49 5.14 -10.96 8.85
CA LEU A 49 6.31 -10.78 8.00
C LEU A 49 7.57 -11.31 8.71
N THR A 50 8.59 -11.66 7.94
CA THR A 50 9.89 -12.11 8.48
C THR A 50 10.68 -10.99 9.15
N ARG A 51 10.41 -9.73 8.78
CA ARG A 51 11.13 -8.53 9.22
C ARG A 51 10.26 -7.28 9.06
N GLY A 52 10.77 -6.15 9.54
CA GLY A 52 10.12 -4.83 9.45
C GLY A 52 9.78 -4.26 10.82
N LEU A 53 9.39 -2.99 10.86
CA LEU A 53 9.03 -2.32 12.11
C LEU A 53 7.73 -2.85 12.70
N MET A 54 6.81 -3.32 11.85
CA MET A 54 5.55 -3.94 12.29
C MET A 54 5.30 -5.29 11.61
N PRO A 55 6.02 -6.36 12.03
CA PRO A 55 5.94 -7.66 11.36
C PRO A 55 4.56 -8.31 11.47
N SER A 56 3.85 -8.11 12.58
CA SER A 56 2.50 -8.65 12.78
C SER A 56 1.45 -7.64 12.31
N GLN A 57 0.71 -8.00 11.26
CA GLN A 57 -0.29 -7.17 10.60
C GLN A 57 -1.65 -7.86 10.60
N PRO A 58 -2.39 -7.78 11.71
CA PRO A 58 -3.76 -8.27 11.76
C PRO A 58 -4.71 -7.23 11.17
N MET A 59 -5.60 -7.70 10.31
CA MET A 59 -6.50 -6.87 9.52
C MET A 59 -7.93 -7.41 9.62
N PRO A 60 -8.80 -6.83 10.47
CA PRO A 60 -10.22 -7.10 10.38
C PRO A 60 -10.76 -6.60 9.03
N ASP A 61 -11.27 -7.53 8.22
CA ASP A 61 -11.86 -7.26 6.92
C ASP A 61 -13.09 -6.34 7.10
N ARG A 62 -13.21 -5.37 6.20
CA ARG A 62 -14.38 -4.52 6.06
C ARG A 62 -14.83 -4.52 4.61
N ASP A 63 -16.12 -4.27 4.40
CA ASP A 63 -16.64 -4.12 3.06
C ASP A 63 -15.92 -2.97 2.35
N GLY A 64 -15.53 -3.25 1.10
CA GLY A 64 -14.79 -2.34 0.27
C GLY A 64 -15.63 -1.14 -0.14
N HIS A 65 -15.12 0.07 0.10
CA HIS A 65 -15.77 1.31 -0.29
C HIS A 65 -14.74 2.29 -0.82
N ARG A 66 -15.07 2.99 -1.92
CA ARG A 66 -14.21 4.06 -2.47
C ARG A 66 -14.03 5.22 -1.49
N ARG A 67 -15.03 5.49 -0.65
CA ARG A 67 -14.98 6.59 0.31
C ARG A 67 -14.11 6.19 1.49
N LEU A 68 -13.11 7.03 1.77
CA LEU A 68 -12.33 6.94 3.00
C LEU A 68 -13.30 6.92 4.18
N PRO A 69 -13.29 5.86 5.02
CA PRO A 69 -14.12 5.88 6.21
C PRO A 69 -13.67 7.09 7.06
N PRO A 70 -14.61 7.89 7.62
CA PRO A 70 -14.25 8.80 8.70
C PRO A 70 -13.52 7.98 9.77
N GLU A 71 -12.44 8.55 10.33
CA GLU A 71 -11.43 7.83 11.12
C GLU A 71 -11.99 6.60 11.84
N PRO A 72 -11.40 5.41 11.63
CA PRO A 72 -11.91 4.22 12.25
C PRO A 72 -11.53 4.23 13.72
N ARG A 73 -12.22 5.00 14.57
CA ARG A 73 -12.41 4.54 15.95
C ARG A 73 -13.42 3.39 15.87
N THR A 74 -12.98 2.26 15.35
CA THR A 74 -13.64 0.98 15.58
C THR A 74 -13.65 0.78 17.08
N THR A 75 -14.83 0.79 17.69
CA THR A 75 -14.98 0.52 19.12
C THR A 75 -14.24 -0.76 19.48
N GLY A 76 -13.11 -0.64 20.19
CA GLY A 76 -12.31 -1.76 20.69
C GLY A 76 -11.12 -2.23 19.84
N PHE A 77 -10.72 -1.50 18.77
CA PHE A 77 -9.43 -1.71 18.08
C PHE A 77 -8.65 -0.39 17.94
N ASP A 78 -7.32 -0.48 17.85
CA ASP A 78 -6.40 0.64 17.63
C ASP A 78 -5.82 0.58 16.20
N PRO A 79 -6.49 1.16 15.18
CA PRO A 79 -5.99 1.11 13.81
C PRO A 79 -4.78 2.00 13.61
N VAL A 80 -3.77 1.43 12.94
CA VAL A 80 -2.51 2.10 12.62
C VAL A 80 -2.36 2.38 11.13
N ARG A 81 -3.20 1.76 10.30
CA ARG A 81 -3.23 1.97 8.85
C ARG A 81 -4.60 1.64 8.28
N VAL A 82 -5.07 2.48 7.38
CA VAL A 82 -6.18 2.22 6.48
C VAL A 82 -5.66 2.31 5.06
N LYS A 83 -5.81 1.22 4.31
CA LYS A 83 -5.48 1.13 2.89
C LYS A 83 -6.77 1.00 2.08
N VAL A 84 -6.93 1.81 1.04
CA VAL A 84 -7.96 1.61 0.00
C VAL A 84 -7.25 1.28 -1.30
N ALA A 85 -7.60 0.15 -1.89
CA ALA A 85 -7.01 -0.32 -3.14
C ALA A 85 -8.09 -0.71 -4.15
N THR A 86 -7.73 -0.71 -5.43
CA THR A 86 -8.55 -1.31 -6.49
C THR A 86 -8.07 -2.71 -6.82
N VAL A 87 -9.03 -3.61 -7.09
CA VAL A 87 -8.78 -4.96 -7.59
C VAL A 87 -9.63 -5.20 -8.85
N PRO A 88 -9.03 -5.46 -10.02
CA PRO A 88 -7.59 -5.45 -10.29
C PRO A 88 -7.01 -4.02 -10.31
N TRP A 89 -5.78 -3.88 -10.78
CA TRP A 89 -5.17 -2.57 -11.07
C TRP A 89 -6.04 -1.67 -11.90
N THR A 90 -5.92 -0.38 -11.62
CA THR A 90 -6.59 0.68 -12.36
C THR A 90 -5.59 1.78 -12.70
N ALA A 91 -5.96 2.65 -13.63
CA ALA A 91 -5.25 3.90 -13.91
C ALA A 91 -5.81 5.08 -13.08
N GLU A 92 -6.61 4.79 -12.04
CA GLU A 92 -7.14 5.83 -11.15
C GLU A 92 -5.98 6.59 -10.48
N PRO A 93 -6.10 7.91 -10.28
CA PRO A 93 -5.06 8.67 -9.61
C PRO A 93 -4.96 8.25 -8.13
N ALA A 94 -3.73 8.09 -7.65
CA ALA A 94 -3.47 7.88 -6.23
C ALA A 94 -3.74 9.17 -5.42
N GLY A 95 -4.35 8.99 -4.26
CA GLY A 95 -4.43 9.98 -3.19
C GLY A 95 -3.26 9.87 -2.20
N PRO A 96 -3.36 10.52 -1.03
CA PRO A 96 -2.30 10.55 -0.03
C PRO A 96 -1.81 9.16 0.37
N GLY A 97 -0.49 8.97 0.39
CA GLY A 97 0.16 7.70 0.74
C GLY A 97 -0.02 6.55 -0.27
N GLY A 98 -0.85 6.73 -1.30
CA GLY A 98 -1.11 5.74 -2.34
C GLY A 98 0.00 5.63 -3.40
N GLY A 99 -0.33 5.06 -4.55
CA GLY A 99 0.58 4.91 -5.69
C GLY A 99 1.46 3.66 -5.61
N CYS A 100 1.05 2.68 -4.81
CA CYS A 100 1.72 1.39 -4.71
C CYS A 100 0.96 0.35 -5.54
N PHE A 101 1.70 -0.41 -6.33
CA PHE A 101 1.22 -1.61 -7.00
C PHE A 101 1.56 -2.81 -6.11
N GLU A 102 0.56 -3.52 -5.62
CA GLU A 102 0.74 -4.72 -4.79
C GLU A 102 0.32 -5.97 -5.54
N HIS A 103 1.01 -7.07 -5.26
CA HIS A 103 0.66 -8.40 -5.74
C HIS A 103 0.68 -9.37 -4.60
N HIS A 104 -0.41 -10.11 -4.44
CA HIS A 104 -0.54 -11.15 -3.45
C HIS A 104 -0.75 -12.48 -4.16
N ARG A 105 0.14 -13.44 -3.90
CA ARG A 105 0.02 -14.81 -4.39
C ARG A 105 -0.19 -15.71 -3.21
N LYS A 106 -1.23 -16.53 -3.28
CA LYS A 106 -1.50 -17.54 -2.26
C LYS A 106 -0.94 -18.87 -2.74
N LEU A 107 0.05 -19.40 -2.04
CA LEU A 107 0.65 -20.69 -2.33
C LEU A 107 0.05 -21.77 -1.43
N LEU A 108 -0.12 -22.97 -1.97
CA LEU A 108 -0.33 -24.17 -1.18
C LEU A 108 0.99 -24.92 -1.09
N LEU A 109 1.49 -25.10 0.13
CA LEU A 109 2.78 -25.72 0.41
C LEU A 109 2.58 -27.00 1.24
N PRO A 110 3.43 -28.02 1.07
CA PRO A 110 3.43 -29.19 1.94
C PRO A 110 3.93 -28.82 3.36
N GLY A 111 3.61 -29.66 4.33
CA GLY A 111 4.23 -29.59 5.65
C GLY A 111 5.74 -29.78 5.54
N GLY A 112 6.52 -28.92 6.21
CA GLY A 112 7.98 -28.99 6.18
C GLY A 112 8.63 -28.52 4.87
N PHE A 113 7.93 -27.75 4.03
CA PHE A 113 8.54 -27.14 2.84
C PHE A 113 9.86 -26.41 3.17
N ASP A 114 10.80 -26.42 2.22
CA ASP A 114 12.05 -25.68 2.36
C ASP A 114 11.76 -24.17 2.22
N ARG A 115 11.67 -23.52 3.38
CA ARG A 115 11.44 -22.09 3.47
C ARG A 115 12.58 -21.28 2.88
N SER A 116 13.83 -21.68 3.13
CA SER A 116 15.00 -20.94 2.69
C SER A 116 15.11 -20.96 1.16
N ALA A 117 14.83 -22.11 0.54
CA ALA A 117 14.75 -22.21 -0.91
C ALA A 117 13.64 -21.32 -1.49
N LEU A 118 12.44 -21.34 -0.90
CA LEU A 118 11.33 -20.50 -1.37
C LEU A 118 11.59 -19.00 -1.17
N GLU A 119 12.22 -18.60 -0.06
CA GLU A 119 12.63 -17.21 0.17
C GLU A 119 13.70 -16.77 -0.82
N SER A 120 14.68 -17.62 -1.12
CA SER A 120 15.72 -17.36 -2.12
C SER A 120 15.13 -17.21 -3.53
N LEU A 121 14.05 -17.92 -3.83
CA LEU A 121 13.32 -17.83 -5.10
C LEU A 121 12.59 -16.50 -5.28
N VAL A 122 11.94 -16.00 -4.22
CA VAL A 122 11.06 -14.82 -4.32
C VAL A 122 11.75 -13.50 -3.96
N THR A 123 12.86 -13.53 -3.21
CA THR A 123 13.59 -12.30 -2.83
C THR A 123 14.12 -11.49 -4.02
N PRO A 124 14.68 -12.09 -5.10
CA PRO A 124 15.24 -11.35 -6.23
C PRO A 124 14.23 -10.46 -6.97
N CYS A 125 12.95 -10.85 -7.01
CA CYS A 125 11.89 -10.03 -7.59
C CYS A 125 11.30 -9.01 -6.60
N GLY A 126 11.86 -8.89 -5.39
CA GLY A 126 11.33 -8.01 -4.35
C GLY A 126 10.04 -8.52 -3.71
N ALA A 127 9.74 -9.81 -3.86
CA ALA A 127 8.61 -10.45 -3.19
C ALA A 127 9.05 -11.07 -1.85
N HIS A 128 8.09 -11.22 -0.95
CA HIS A 128 8.32 -11.67 0.42
C HIS A 128 7.31 -12.73 0.83
N LEU A 129 7.82 -13.81 1.41
CA LEU A 129 7.02 -14.91 1.95
C LEU A 129 6.52 -14.57 3.36
N SER A 130 5.25 -14.85 3.65
CA SER A 130 4.69 -14.72 5.01
C SER A 130 5.36 -15.68 5.99
N TRP A 131 5.64 -15.18 7.20
CA TRP A 131 6.17 -15.98 8.30
C TRP A 131 5.17 -17.01 8.82
N ASN A 132 3.90 -16.64 8.94
CA ASN A 132 2.82 -17.54 9.35
C ASN A 132 2.16 -18.24 8.16
N ALA A 133 1.53 -19.38 8.44
CA ALA A 133 0.51 -19.94 7.57
C ALA A 133 -0.76 -19.08 7.70
N ARG A 134 -1.37 -18.74 6.57
CA ARG A 134 -2.68 -18.08 6.52
C ARG A 134 -3.78 -19.05 6.95
N ARG A 135 -3.67 -20.29 6.49
CA ARG A 135 -4.55 -21.42 6.83
C ARG A 135 -3.70 -22.67 6.84
N GLU A 136 -3.98 -23.55 7.76
CA GLU A 136 -3.54 -24.93 7.69
C GLU A 136 -4.68 -25.76 7.09
N GLN A 137 -4.32 -26.69 6.23
CA GLN A 137 -5.24 -27.66 5.65
C GLN A 137 -4.93 -29.05 6.22
N GLY A 138 -5.82 -30.01 5.96
CA GLY A 138 -5.55 -31.42 6.26
C GLY A 138 -4.21 -31.88 5.66
N GLU A 139 -3.61 -32.91 6.28
CA GLU A 139 -2.31 -33.47 5.89
C GLU A 139 -1.11 -32.53 6.09
N GLY A 140 -1.22 -31.52 6.97
CA GLY A 140 -0.11 -30.61 7.30
C GLY A 140 0.24 -29.61 6.19
N ARG A 141 -0.61 -29.50 5.16
CA ARG A 141 -0.43 -28.49 4.10
C ARG A 141 -0.76 -27.11 4.63
N GLN A 142 -0.10 -26.09 4.09
CA GLN A 142 -0.24 -24.73 4.55
C GLN A 142 -0.46 -23.77 3.38
N GLU A 143 -1.38 -22.83 3.56
CA GLU A 143 -1.50 -21.66 2.70
C GLU A 143 -0.54 -20.58 3.16
N ARG A 144 0.30 -20.07 2.26
CA ARG A 144 1.17 -18.91 2.54
C ARG A 144 0.99 -17.82 1.51
N PHE A 145 1.28 -16.58 1.92
CA PHE A 145 1.30 -15.45 1.00
C PHE A 145 2.72 -15.18 0.54
N VAL A 146 2.86 -14.94 -0.75
CA VAL A 146 4.01 -14.24 -1.34
C VAL A 146 3.50 -12.87 -1.78
N THR A 147 4.01 -11.82 -1.15
CA THR A 147 3.59 -10.45 -1.40
C THR A 147 4.71 -9.63 -1.99
N GLN A 148 4.41 -8.88 -3.04
CA GLN A 148 5.34 -8.01 -3.74
C GLN A 148 4.73 -6.63 -3.84
N ARG A 149 5.56 -5.59 -3.71
CA ARG A 149 5.12 -4.21 -3.80
C ARG A 149 6.05 -3.41 -4.67
N TRP A 150 5.47 -2.50 -5.43
CA TRP A 150 6.19 -1.66 -6.38
C TRP A 150 5.68 -0.23 -6.30
N ARG A 151 6.60 0.73 -6.10
CA ARG A 151 6.32 2.18 -6.05
C ARG A 151 6.99 2.88 -7.24
N GLY A 152 6.43 4.01 -7.68
CA GLY A 152 7.04 4.88 -8.70
C GLY A 152 6.10 5.29 -9.85
N ALA A 153 6.40 6.41 -10.50
CA ALA A 153 5.66 6.91 -11.66
C ALA A 153 6.03 6.11 -12.94
N GLY A 154 5.07 5.80 -13.81
CA GLY A 154 5.28 4.96 -15.01
C GLY A 154 5.31 3.45 -14.75
N ALA A 155 5.01 3.03 -13.51
CA ALA A 155 5.29 1.71 -12.99
C ALA A 155 4.33 0.59 -13.41
N ALA A 156 3.17 0.84 -14.03
CA ALA A 156 2.19 -0.23 -14.26
C ALA A 156 2.77 -1.39 -15.13
N ALA A 157 3.46 -1.06 -16.22
CA ALA A 157 4.08 -2.07 -17.09
C ALA A 157 5.28 -2.76 -16.41
N GLY A 158 6.16 -1.98 -15.76
CA GLY A 158 7.31 -2.51 -15.03
C GLY A 158 6.92 -3.38 -13.83
N ALA A 159 5.90 -2.94 -13.08
CA ALA A 159 5.31 -3.71 -11.99
C ALA A 159 4.68 -5.00 -12.52
N GLY A 160 3.99 -4.97 -13.67
CA GLY A 160 3.42 -6.17 -14.28
C GLY A 160 4.51 -7.20 -14.60
N ALA A 161 5.56 -6.78 -15.33
CA ALA A 161 6.67 -7.65 -15.71
C ALA A 161 7.43 -8.19 -14.50
N ALA A 162 7.73 -7.35 -13.51
CA ALA A 162 8.37 -7.76 -12.26
C ALA A 162 7.54 -8.79 -11.48
N CYS A 163 6.23 -8.85 -11.74
CA CYS A 163 5.30 -9.72 -11.04
C CYS A 163 5.04 -11.02 -11.78
N ASP A 164 5.14 -11.03 -13.10
CA ASP A 164 5.03 -12.27 -13.85
C ASP A 164 6.29 -13.14 -13.68
N ALA A 165 7.46 -12.54 -13.49
CA ALA A 165 8.72 -13.27 -13.28
C ALA A 165 8.69 -14.31 -12.14
N PRO A 166 8.37 -13.95 -10.86
CA PRO A 166 8.31 -14.93 -9.78
C PRO A 166 7.22 -15.99 -9.94
N VAL A 167 6.20 -15.77 -10.77
CA VAL A 167 5.18 -16.80 -11.03
C VAL A 167 5.80 -17.96 -11.79
N GLY A 168 6.62 -17.67 -12.80
CA GLY A 168 7.34 -18.70 -13.56
C GLY A 168 8.22 -19.54 -12.65
N ASP A 169 9.04 -18.90 -11.83
CA ASP A 169 9.99 -19.55 -10.93
C ASP A 169 9.31 -20.42 -9.87
N VAL A 170 8.25 -19.90 -9.23
CA VAL A 170 7.47 -20.62 -8.21
C VAL A 170 6.78 -21.86 -8.81
N VAL A 171 6.24 -21.74 -10.03
CA VAL A 171 5.61 -22.87 -10.73
C VAL A 171 6.66 -23.88 -11.19
N ALA A 172 7.80 -23.43 -11.72
CA ALA A 172 8.90 -24.30 -12.11
C ALA A 172 9.47 -25.09 -10.92
N ALA A 173 9.46 -24.50 -9.72
CA ALA A 173 9.80 -25.15 -8.46
C ALA A 173 8.69 -26.10 -7.93
N GLY A 174 7.64 -26.37 -8.73
CA GLY A 174 6.56 -27.31 -8.42
C GLY A 174 5.52 -26.79 -7.42
N GLN A 175 5.57 -25.51 -7.05
CA GLN A 175 4.65 -24.96 -6.05
C GLN A 175 3.31 -24.60 -6.68
N ARG A 176 2.23 -24.90 -5.96
CA ARG A 176 0.87 -24.61 -6.43
C ARG A 176 0.42 -23.23 -6.00
N ILE A 177 0.14 -22.36 -6.97
CA ILE A 177 -0.54 -21.08 -6.75
C ILE A 177 -2.06 -21.32 -6.71
N LEU A 178 -2.70 -20.99 -5.59
CA LEU A 178 -4.15 -21.10 -5.40
C LEU A 178 -4.91 -19.88 -5.92
N SER A 179 -4.37 -18.69 -5.70
CA SER A 179 -4.95 -17.43 -6.15
C SER A 179 -3.88 -16.36 -6.34
N GLN A 180 -4.18 -15.37 -7.17
CA GLN A 180 -3.37 -14.18 -7.37
C GLN A 180 -4.29 -12.95 -7.36
N GLU A 181 -3.86 -11.90 -6.68
CA GLU A 181 -4.56 -10.62 -6.58
C GLU A 181 -3.56 -9.51 -6.94
N ARG A 182 -3.98 -8.59 -7.81
CA ARG A 182 -3.21 -7.41 -8.23
C ARG A 182 -3.95 -6.17 -7.74
N GLU A 183 -3.37 -5.48 -6.77
CA GLU A 183 -3.99 -4.32 -6.15
C GLU A 183 -3.25 -3.03 -6.52
N PHE A 184 -4.00 -1.96 -6.78
CA PHE A 184 -3.42 -0.62 -6.86
C PHE A 184 -3.91 0.23 -5.70
N VAL A 185 -2.99 0.71 -4.88
CA VAL A 185 -3.29 1.46 -3.66
C VAL A 185 -3.65 2.90 -4.01
N LEU A 186 -4.92 3.25 -3.85
CA LEU A 186 -5.41 4.60 -4.02
C LEU A 186 -5.09 5.47 -2.80
N TYR A 187 -5.12 4.90 -1.61
CA TYR A 187 -4.88 5.65 -0.37
C TYR A 187 -4.23 4.77 0.67
N ASP A 188 -3.30 5.35 1.42
CA ASP A 188 -2.66 4.70 2.56
C ASP A 188 -2.46 5.72 3.70
N SER A 189 -3.13 5.52 4.84
CA SER A 189 -3.00 6.40 6.00
C SER A 189 -1.72 6.18 6.80
N GLY A 190 -0.99 5.08 6.56
CA GLY A 190 0.11 4.65 7.42
C GLY A 190 1.16 3.84 6.67
N PRO A 191 1.83 4.40 5.64
CA PRO A 191 2.81 3.67 4.84
C PRO A 191 4.02 3.18 5.66
N SER A 192 4.31 3.79 6.82
CA SER A 192 5.39 3.37 7.72
C SER A 192 5.18 1.99 8.34
N VAL A 193 3.96 1.42 8.27
CA VAL A 193 3.71 0.02 8.62
C VAL A 193 4.62 -0.95 7.82
N ASP A 194 5.07 -0.53 6.65
CA ASP A 194 5.91 -1.32 5.74
C ASP A 194 7.41 -1.02 5.87
N ASP A 195 7.79 -0.11 6.79
CA ASP A 195 9.20 0.25 6.99
C ASP A 195 10.02 -0.95 7.46
N GLY A 196 11.22 -1.11 6.89
CA GLY A 196 12.11 -2.24 7.14
C GLY A 196 11.66 -3.57 6.51
N TRP A 197 10.47 -3.61 5.89
CA TRP A 197 10.02 -4.79 5.15
C TRP A 197 10.48 -4.75 3.69
N MET A 198 10.29 -3.63 2.99
CA MET A 198 10.75 -3.45 1.60
C MET A 198 12.20 -2.95 1.57
N LYS A 199 12.99 -3.37 0.57
CA LYS A 199 14.22 -2.63 0.23
C LYS A 199 13.78 -1.36 -0.48
N GLU A 200 14.19 -0.21 0.03
CA GLU A 200 13.90 1.07 -0.61
C GLU A 200 14.54 1.06 -2.00
N GLY A 201 13.76 1.35 -3.04
CA GLY A 201 14.34 1.65 -4.34
C GLY A 201 15.14 2.95 -4.25
N PRO A 202 16.12 3.19 -5.13
CA PRO A 202 16.87 4.45 -5.15
C PRO A 202 15.97 5.70 -5.25
N ASP A 203 14.77 5.58 -5.83
CA ASP A 203 13.79 6.66 -5.94
C ASP A 203 13.02 6.95 -4.63
N ASP A 204 12.89 5.97 -3.72
CA ASP A 204 12.18 6.12 -2.45
C ASP A 204 12.98 6.96 -1.43
N ALA A 205 14.31 6.91 -1.49
CA ALA A 205 15.21 7.68 -0.63
C ALA A 205 15.16 9.19 -0.90
N VAL A 206 14.97 9.57 -2.16
CA VAL A 206 14.88 10.98 -2.60
C VAL A 206 13.55 11.62 -2.13
N GLY A 207 12.45 10.87 -2.13
CA GLY A 207 11.14 11.33 -1.65
C GLY A 207 11.11 11.61 -0.15
N ARG A 208 11.71 10.74 0.67
CA ARG A 208 11.81 10.92 2.13
C ARG A 208 12.66 12.13 2.53
N THR A 209 13.78 12.35 1.84
CA THR A 209 14.67 13.50 2.11
C THR A 209 13.98 14.84 1.89
N ARG A 210 13.03 14.91 0.95
CA ARG A 210 12.29 16.13 0.63
C ARG A 210 11.19 16.44 1.65
N LEU A 211 10.52 15.42 2.19
CA LEU A 211 9.51 15.58 3.25
C LEU A 211 10.14 15.88 4.62
N ALA A 212 11.30 15.30 4.94
CA ALA A 212 12.03 15.60 6.18
C ALA A 212 12.59 17.04 6.23
N ARG A 213 12.83 17.68 5.08
CA ARG A 213 13.27 19.08 4.99
C ARG A 213 12.13 20.11 5.11
N ALA A 214 10.88 19.68 4.95
CA ALA A 214 9.70 20.52 5.18
C ALA A 214 9.29 20.44 6.66
N GLY A 215 10.16 20.91 7.55
CA GLY A 215 9.96 20.86 8.99
C GLY A 215 8.69 21.61 9.43
N VAL A 216 7.80 20.90 10.12
CA VAL A 216 6.80 21.49 11.02
C VAL A 216 7.55 21.99 12.26
N PRO A 217 7.46 23.28 12.65
CA PRO A 217 8.13 23.75 13.85
C PRO A 217 7.44 23.19 15.10
N SER A 218 8.19 22.37 15.85
CA SER A 218 7.84 21.94 17.20
C SER A 218 7.82 23.15 18.13
N ARG A 219 6.67 23.44 18.75
CA ARG A 219 6.57 24.42 19.84
C ARG A 219 7.19 23.82 21.09
N ALA A 220 8.45 24.16 21.34
CA ALA A 220 9.07 23.99 22.64
C ALA A 220 8.53 25.04 23.62
N THR A 221 8.06 24.55 24.76
CA THR A 221 7.69 25.30 25.96
C THR A 221 8.95 25.97 26.55
N GLY A 222 8.92 27.28 26.72
CA GLY A 222 10.06 28.06 27.20
C GLY A 222 9.63 29.38 27.83
N ARG A 223 9.45 29.32 29.15
CA ARG A 223 9.30 30.39 30.15
C ARG A 223 10.11 31.66 29.80
N ARG A 224 9.47 32.84 29.82
CA ARG A 224 10.15 34.15 29.99
C ARG A 224 9.31 35.08 30.85
N ASP A 225 9.90 35.54 31.95
CA ASP A 225 9.48 36.69 32.75
C ASP A 225 10.03 38.00 32.13
N PRO A 226 9.49 39.18 32.52
CA PRO A 226 9.42 40.36 31.66
C PRO A 226 10.48 41.42 31.98
N VAL A 227 10.99 42.12 30.96
CA VAL A 227 11.69 43.40 31.15
C VAL A 227 11.33 44.40 30.04
N ARG A 228 10.61 45.44 30.50
CA ARG A 228 10.61 46.87 30.18
C ARG A 228 10.50 47.40 28.74
N GLU A 229 9.45 48.23 28.62
CA GLU A 229 9.23 49.40 27.77
C GLU A 229 10.48 50.18 27.33
N ARG A 230 10.43 50.63 26.07
CA ARG A 230 10.54 52.05 25.69
C ARG A 230 9.93 52.28 24.30
N THR A 231 9.01 53.24 24.28
CA THR A 231 8.54 54.17 23.22
C THR A 231 9.57 54.51 22.13
N ALA A 232 9.27 55.05 20.95
CA ALA A 232 8.09 55.34 20.12
C ALA A 232 8.67 55.99 18.83
N ALA A 233 8.06 55.81 17.65
CA ALA A 233 7.90 56.80 16.57
C ALA A 233 7.58 56.11 15.22
N ASP A 234 6.34 56.29 14.80
CA ASP A 234 5.86 56.31 13.40
C ASP A 234 6.00 57.78 12.89
N PRO A 235 5.65 58.20 11.65
CA PRO A 235 5.24 57.45 10.45
C PRO A 235 5.87 57.96 9.13
N ALA A 236 5.59 57.26 8.01
CA ALA A 236 4.80 57.80 6.89
C ALA A 236 5.12 57.22 5.49
N ALA A 237 4.01 56.89 4.80
CA ALA A 237 3.70 57.19 3.40
C ALA A 237 3.99 56.19 2.26
N GLY A 238 2.89 55.84 1.56
CA GLY A 238 2.83 55.49 0.12
C GLY A 238 2.65 53.99 -0.14
N GLY A 239 1.56 53.43 -0.65
CA GLY A 239 0.47 53.96 -1.48
C GLY A 239 0.54 53.36 -2.89
N ARG A 240 -0.56 52.71 -3.32
CA ARG A 240 -0.89 52.16 -4.67
C ARG A 240 -0.27 50.76 -4.93
N GLY A 241 -0.98 49.69 -5.28
CA GLY A 241 -2.26 49.53 -5.97
C GLY A 241 -2.02 49.22 -7.45
N ARG A 242 -2.16 47.95 -7.90
CA ARG A 242 -2.69 47.56 -9.22
C ARG A 242 -2.85 46.04 -9.37
N ARG A 243 -3.90 45.70 -10.12
CA ARG A 243 -4.48 44.38 -10.39
C ARG A 243 -3.80 43.69 -11.58
N ALA A 244 -3.93 42.36 -11.57
CA ALA A 244 -4.24 41.42 -12.67
C ALA A 244 -3.33 41.34 -13.91
N ALA A 245 -2.90 40.10 -14.21
CA ALA A 245 -3.13 39.48 -15.52
C ALA A 245 -3.02 37.95 -15.39
N ALA A 246 -4.16 37.27 -15.53
CA ALA A 246 -4.22 35.84 -15.80
C ALA A 246 -3.82 35.60 -17.26
N ARG A 247 -2.86 34.70 -17.51
CA ARG A 247 -2.47 34.30 -18.86
C ARG A 247 -3.14 32.96 -19.19
N ALA A 248 -4.15 33.01 -20.05
CA ALA A 248 -4.82 31.84 -20.61
C ALA A 248 -3.84 31.07 -21.52
N LEU A 249 -3.75 29.75 -21.29
CA LEU A 249 -3.07 28.81 -22.18
C LEU A 249 -4.05 28.44 -23.31
N ARG A 250 -3.57 28.51 -24.55
CA ARG A 250 -4.28 28.06 -25.76
C ARG A 250 -4.33 26.53 -25.83
N PRO A 251 -5.39 25.91 -26.37
CA PRO A 251 -5.41 24.48 -26.64
C PRO A 251 -4.54 24.13 -27.85
N VAL A 252 -3.78 23.04 -27.73
CA VAL A 252 -3.02 22.40 -28.82
C VAL A 252 -4.00 21.51 -29.61
N ALA A 253 -3.99 21.67 -30.94
CA ALA A 253 -4.79 20.86 -31.86
C ALA A 253 -4.25 19.42 -31.96
N ALA A 254 -5.16 18.45 -32.04
CA ALA A 254 -4.85 17.04 -32.26
C ALA A 254 -4.42 16.77 -33.72
N PRO A 255 -3.52 15.80 -33.97
CA PRO A 255 -3.17 15.37 -35.32
C PRO A 255 -4.28 14.51 -35.97
N PRO A 256 -4.41 14.52 -37.31
CA PRO A 256 -5.42 13.75 -38.03
C PRO A 256 -5.13 12.24 -38.04
N PRO A 257 -6.15 11.38 -38.19
CA PRO A 257 -5.98 9.94 -38.23
C PRO A 257 -5.31 9.46 -39.53
N ALA A 258 -4.45 8.45 -39.39
CA ALA A 258 -3.75 7.77 -40.48
C ALA A 258 -4.74 7.06 -41.41
N GLY A 259 -4.55 7.25 -42.72
CA GLY A 259 -5.38 6.65 -43.77
C GLY A 259 -5.27 5.13 -43.84
N LEU A 260 -6.39 4.50 -44.19
CA LEU A 260 -6.47 3.08 -44.54
C LEU A 260 -5.72 2.80 -45.85
N PRO A 261 -5.08 1.63 -45.99
CA PRO A 261 -4.45 1.23 -47.24
C PRO A 261 -5.52 0.94 -48.32
N ARG A 262 -5.27 1.45 -49.53
CA ARG A 262 -6.02 1.05 -50.73
C ARG A 262 -5.50 -0.30 -51.21
N ARG A 263 -6.45 -1.23 -51.35
CA ARG A 263 -6.53 -2.45 -52.19
C ARG A 263 -5.25 -3.25 -52.43
#